data_AF-A0A6I4QEK0-F1
#
_entry.id   AF-A0A6I4QEK0-F1
#
_cell.length_a   1.000
_cell.length_b   1.000
_cell.length_c   1.000
_cell.angle_alpha   90.00
_cell.angle_beta   90.00
_cell.angle_gamma   90.00
#
_symmetry.space_group_name_H-M   'P 1'
#
loop_
_entity.id
_entity.type
_entity.pdbx_description
1 polymer ?
#
loop_
_entity_poly.entity_id
_entity_poly.type
_entity_poly.pdbx_seq_one_letter_code
_entity_poly.pdbx_strand_id
1 'polypeptide(L)'
;YFDLDIVGVDASQLTWSVVTNGSIRATVSWTKPRSDTFTDLRGSTVQADNWITDKSSYVTRVTLSGPRADSNQISSNSPSPFSVLPLPQTFELVGRDGRGHEVRYGFVLKQWFVNRGNKRDTLSNQSTWCGSLGYRLPQIKDLTNAMCGALPAFPCRNGIDGSLPSSFDDHYMRHMGAGFFSEWGSMSRYADLGFIDDAYWTSDTVGANGFYVGPAFGHVSYFLASYSYWAVCTTP
;
A
#
# COMPACT_ATOMS: atom_id res chain seq x y z
N TYR A 1 -2.37 7.62 3.12
CA TYR A 1 -2.72 8.97 2.63
C TYR A 1 -1.65 9.42 1.64
N PHE A 2 -1.93 10.44 0.84
CA PHE A 2 -0.96 11.14 0.01
C PHE A 2 -1.23 12.65 0.08
N ASP A 3 -0.26 13.46 -0.28
CA ASP A 3 -0.35 14.92 -0.18
C ASP A 3 -0.38 15.52 -1.59
N LEU A 4 -1.29 16.49 -1.81
CA LEU A 4 -1.38 17.24 -3.07
C LEU A 4 -0.40 18.41 -3.03
N ASP A 5 0.43 18.52 -4.06
CA ASP A 5 1.21 19.73 -4.32
C ASP A 5 0.37 20.69 -5.17
N ILE A 6 -0.05 21.80 -4.58
CA ILE A 6 -0.98 22.77 -5.19
C ILE A 6 -0.22 24.08 -5.40
N VAL A 7 -0.14 24.49 -6.67
CA VAL A 7 0.52 25.73 -7.08
C VAL A 7 -0.49 26.64 -7.76
N GLY A 8 -0.30 27.97 -7.60
CA GLY A 8 -1.11 28.98 -8.28
C GLY A 8 -2.36 29.45 -7.51
N VAL A 9 -2.71 28.80 -6.41
CA VAL A 9 -3.77 29.24 -5.47
C VAL A 9 -3.31 29.03 -4.03
N ASP A 10 -3.93 29.75 -3.09
CA ASP A 10 -3.71 29.53 -1.65
C ASP A 10 -4.49 28.30 -1.18
N ALA A 11 -3.78 27.18 -1.01
CA ALA A 11 -4.36 25.91 -0.59
C ALA A 11 -5.06 25.97 0.78
N SER A 12 -4.69 26.92 1.65
CA SER A 12 -5.31 27.09 2.97
C SER A 12 -6.75 27.64 2.89
N GLN A 13 -7.12 28.25 1.77
CA GLN A 13 -8.45 28.82 1.53
C GLN A 13 -9.42 27.83 0.86
N LEU A 14 -8.92 26.65 0.45
CA LEU A 14 -9.73 25.67 -0.27
C LEU A 14 -10.63 24.88 0.69
N THR A 15 -11.93 24.93 0.43
CA THR A 15 -12.90 24.00 1.00
C THR A 15 -13.14 22.85 0.03
N TRP A 16 -13.03 21.62 0.53
CA TRP A 16 -13.02 20.43 -0.31
C TRP A 16 -14.36 19.70 -0.30
N SER A 17 -14.75 19.23 -1.48
CA SER A 17 -15.80 18.25 -1.70
C SER A 17 -15.22 17.04 -2.41
N VAL A 18 -15.75 15.86 -2.10
CA VAL A 18 -15.30 14.58 -2.67
C VAL A 18 -16.47 13.91 -3.33
N VAL A 19 -16.37 13.68 -4.63
CA VAL A 19 -17.34 12.93 -5.42
C VAL A 19 -16.77 11.54 -5.68
N THR A 20 -17.56 10.52 -5.32
CA THR A 20 -17.19 9.10 -5.50
C THR A 20 -18.46 8.24 -5.54
N ASN A 21 -18.41 7.11 -6.23
CA ASN A 21 -19.55 6.21 -6.44
C ASN A 21 -19.48 4.89 -5.65
N GLY A 22 -18.44 4.67 -4.84
CA GLY A 22 -18.24 3.42 -4.10
C GLY A 22 -18.09 3.58 -2.58
N SER A 23 -17.85 2.46 -1.90
CA SER A 23 -17.82 2.38 -0.44
C SER A 23 -16.52 2.91 0.18
N ILE A 24 -15.43 2.99 -0.59
CA ILE A 24 -14.19 3.61 -0.14
C ILE A 24 -14.38 5.12 -0.11
N ARG A 25 -14.01 5.75 1.00
CA ARG A 25 -14.15 7.19 1.20
C ARG A 25 -12.80 7.87 1.06
N ALA A 26 -12.80 9.10 0.56
CA ALA A 26 -11.65 9.98 0.64
C ALA A 26 -12.01 11.21 1.47
N THR A 27 -11.07 11.67 2.28
CA THR A 27 -11.15 12.96 2.98
C THR A 27 -9.96 13.81 2.58
N VAL A 28 -10.17 15.11 2.47
CA VAL A 28 -9.10 16.08 2.19
C VAL A 28 -8.98 17.02 3.37
N SER A 29 -7.78 17.18 3.91
CA SER A 29 -7.51 18.05 5.06
C SER A 29 -6.30 18.92 4.82
N TRP A 30 -6.35 20.16 5.32
CA TRP A 30 -5.20 21.03 5.44
C TRP A 30 -4.54 20.76 6.80
N THR A 31 -3.39 20.10 6.81
CA THR A 31 -2.78 19.61 8.05
C THR A 31 -1.27 19.70 8.03
N LYS A 32 -0.63 19.67 9.21
CA LYS A 32 0.82 19.55 9.29
C LYS A 32 1.24 18.10 9.08
N PRO A 33 2.35 17.83 8.35
CA PRO A 33 3.00 16.54 8.37
C PRO A 33 3.27 16.08 9.81
N ARG A 34 3.18 14.78 10.05
CA ARG A 34 3.45 14.18 11.36
C ARG A 34 4.92 14.35 11.72
N SER A 35 5.21 15.01 12.83
CA SER A 35 6.58 15.17 13.36
C SER A 35 6.90 14.17 14.48
N ASP A 36 5.89 13.44 14.95
CA ASP A 36 6.01 12.44 16.00
C ASP A 36 6.64 11.13 15.49
N THR A 37 6.96 10.27 16.45
CA THR A 37 7.38 8.90 16.20
C THR A 37 6.29 7.93 16.63
N PHE A 38 6.22 6.79 15.97
CA PHE A 38 5.38 5.66 16.37
C PHE A 38 6.24 4.41 16.57
N THR A 39 5.73 3.47 17.35
CA THR A 39 6.36 2.16 17.53
C THR A 39 5.78 1.20 16.49
N ASP A 40 6.63 0.61 15.66
CA ASP A 40 6.20 -0.42 14.73
C ASP A 40 5.82 -1.72 15.45
N LEU A 41 5.31 -2.70 14.71
CA LEU A 41 4.87 -3.97 15.28
C LEU A 41 6.04 -4.87 15.74
N ARG A 42 7.30 -4.46 15.56
CA ARG A 42 8.51 -5.08 16.13
C ARG A 42 9.03 -4.39 17.38
N GLY A 43 8.41 -3.29 17.79
CA GLY A 43 8.90 -2.47 18.90
C GLY A 43 9.95 -1.42 18.50
N SER A 44 10.17 -1.20 17.20
CA SER A 44 11.13 -0.21 16.72
C SER A 44 10.49 1.17 16.65
N THR A 45 11.22 2.20 17.08
CA THR A 45 10.79 3.60 16.95
C THR A 45 10.99 4.08 15.52
N VAL A 46 9.90 4.51 14.88
CA VAL A 46 9.89 5.00 13.50
C VAL A 46 9.39 6.44 13.48
N GLN A 47 10.08 7.31 12.75
CA GLN A 47 9.62 8.67 12.50
C GLN A 47 8.53 8.66 11.41
N ALA A 48 7.36 9.22 11.73
CA ALA A 48 6.28 9.39 10.76
C ALA A 48 6.64 10.46 9.71
N ASP A 49 6.07 10.36 8.51
CA ASP A 49 6.22 11.34 7.41
C ASP A 49 7.68 11.76 7.15
N ASN A 50 8.63 10.84 7.28
CA ASN A 50 10.06 11.17 7.16
C ASN A 50 10.50 11.55 5.74
N TRP A 51 9.65 11.30 4.73
CA TRP A 51 9.85 11.78 3.36
C TRP A 51 9.62 13.29 3.21
N ILE A 52 9.01 13.94 4.21
CA ILE A 52 8.87 15.40 4.27
C ILE A 52 9.91 15.94 5.24
N THR A 53 10.97 16.55 4.70
CA THR A 53 12.08 17.10 5.50
C THR A 53 11.65 18.36 6.26
N ASP A 54 11.02 19.31 5.57
CA ASP A 54 10.48 20.52 6.20
C ASP A 54 9.00 20.32 6.59
N LYS A 55 8.75 20.15 7.88
CA LYS A 55 7.41 19.96 8.46
C LYS A 55 6.84 21.24 9.08
N SER A 56 7.46 22.39 8.81
CA SER A 56 6.96 23.70 9.27
C SER A 56 5.70 24.12 8.51
N SER A 57 5.61 23.72 7.24
CA SER A 57 4.51 24.00 6.32
C SER A 57 3.39 22.97 6.40
N TYR A 58 2.18 23.40 6.06
CA TYR A 58 1.00 22.54 5.95
C TYR A 58 0.96 21.88 4.58
N VAL A 59 0.27 20.74 4.51
CA VAL A 59 0.02 19.98 3.27
C VAL A 59 -1.48 19.75 3.10
N THR A 60 -1.91 19.65 1.84
CA THR A 60 -3.27 19.20 1.50
C THR A 60 -3.28 17.68 1.43
N ARG A 61 -3.65 17.02 2.53
CA ARG A 61 -3.60 15.58 2.69
C ARG A 61 -4.89 14.90 2.27
N VAL A 62 -4.79 13.93 1.37
CA VAL A 62 -5.87 13.03 0.96
C VAL A 62 -5.74 11.70 1.70
N THR A 63 -6.74 11.36 2.50
CA THR A 63 -6.79 10.08 3.24
C THR A 63 -7.89 9.20 2.67
N LEU A 64 -7.51 7.97 2.27
CA LEU A 64 -8.44 6.95 1.81
C LEU A 64 -8.84 6.06 2.99
N SER A 65 -10.14 5.79 3.13
CA SER A 65 -10.73 4.99 4.19
C SER A 65 -11.61 3.91 3.59
N GLY A 66 -11.30 2.65 3.90
CA GLY A 66 -12.00 1.48 3.38
C GLY A 66 -11.85 0.29 4.33
N PRO A 67 -12.18 -0.94 3.88
CA PRO A 67 -12.07 -2.14 4.68
C PRO A 67 -10.64 -2.35 5.22
N ARG A 68 -10.53 -2.67 6.51
CA ARG A 68 -9.29 -3.02 7.19
C ARG A 68 -9.57 -4.18 8.13
N ALA A 69 -8.59 -5.07 8.31
CA ALA A 69 -8.74 -6.16 9.25
C ALA A 69 -8.76 -5.62 10.68
N ASP A 70 -9.75 -6.05 11.46
CA ASP A 70 -9.77 -5.83 12.90
C ASP A 70 -8.93 -6.88 13.65
N SER A 71 -8.77 -6.72 14.97
CA SER A 71 -7.98 -7.63 15.79
C SER A 71 -8.48 -9.08 15.79
N ASN A 72 -9.80 -9.29 15.65
CA ASN A 72 -10.39 -10.63 15.59
C ASN A 72 -10.09 -11.28 14.24
N GLN A 73 -10.20 -10.52 13.15
CA GLN A 73 -9.84 -10.99 11.82
C GLN A 73 -8.34 -11.28 11.71
N ILE A 74 -7.47 -10.42 12.25
CA ILE A 74 -6.01 -10.61 12.27
C ILE A 74 -5.62 -11.90 13.00
N SER A 75 -6.21 -12.15 14.16
CA SER A 75 -5.85 -13.31 15.01
C SER A 75 -6.45 -14.63 14.52
N SER A 76 -7.54 -14.59 13.77
CA SER A 76 -8.19 -15.78 13.21
C SER A 76 -7.39 -16.40 12.06
N ASN A 77 -7.49 -17.72 11.92
CA ASN A 77 -7.02 -18.45 10.73
C ASN A 77 -8.07 -18.46 9.60
N SER A 78 -9.34 -18.23 9.94
CA SER A 78 -10.47 -18.19 9.01
C SER A 78 -11.38 -17.02 9.41
N PRO A 79 -10.95 -15.78 9.13
CA PRO A 79 -11.73 -14.59 9.45
C PRO A 79 -13.04 -14.52 8.65
N SER A 80 -14.00 -13.75 9.15
CA SER A 80 -15.20 -13.39 8.39
C SER A 80 -14.83 -12.53 7.17
N PRO A 81 -15.53 -12.72 6.04
CA PRO A 81 -15.25 -11.99 4.81
C PRO A 81 -15.62 -10.51 4.93
N PHE A 82 -14.93 -9.68 4.15
CA PHE A 82 -15.39 -8.32 3.89
C PHE A 82 -16.53 -8.31 2.87
N SER A 83 -17.30 -7.22 2.86
CA SER A 83 -18.14 -6.93 1.71
C SER A 83 -17.28 -6.73 0.46
N VAL A 84 -17.75 -7.27 -0.67
CA VAL A 84 -17.06 -7.13 -1.96
C VAL A 84 -16.90 -5.65 -2.30
N LEU A 85 -15.68 -5.25 -2.63
CA LEU A 85 -15.38 -3.91 -3.10
C LEU A 85 -15.51 -3.85 -4.63
N PRO A 86 -16.43 -3.06 -5.19
CA PRO A 86 -16.52 -2.88 -6.64
C PRO A 86 -15.40 -1.94 -7.09
N LEU A 87 -14.22 -2.49 -7.36
CA LEU A 87 -13.11 -1.79 -7.99
C LEU A 87 -13.12 -2.04 -9.51
N PRO A 88 -12.72 -1.05 -10.35
CA PRO A 88 -12.14 0.24 -9.97
C PRO A 88 -13.16 1.28 -9.48
N GLN A 89 -12.74 2.15 -8.56
CA GLN A 89 -13.56 3.24 -8.01
C GLN A 89 -12.98 4.60 -8.40
N THR A 90 -13.81 5.51 -8.91
CA THR A 90 -13.38 6.85 -9.37
C THR A 90 -13.62 7.89 -8.29
N PHE A 91 -12.64 8.77 -8.09
CA PHE A 91 -12.72 9.89 -7.17
C PHE A 91 -12.48 11.20 -7.93
N GLU A 92 -13.28 12.22 -7.63
CA GLU A 92 -13.01 13.62 -8.00
C GLU A 92 -13.01 14.46 -6.72
N LEU A 93 -11.87 15.09 -6.43
CA LEU A 93 -11.69 16.02 -5.33
C LEU A 93 -11.81 17.43 -5.90
N VAL A 94 -12.76 18.22 -5.39
CA VAL A 94 -12.99 19.60 -5.85
C VAL A 94 -12.79 20.55 -4.69
N GLY A 95 -11.72 21.34 -4.74
CA GLY A 95 -11.38 22.39 -3.79
C GLY A 95 -11.79 23.76 -4.33
N ARG A 96 -12.53 24.55 -3.56
CA ARG A 96 -12.98 25.90 -3.93
C ARG A 96 -12.60 26.92 -2.87
N ASP A 97 -12.17 28.11 -3.30
CA ASP A 97 -12.00 29.25 -2.41
C ASP A 97 -13.19 30.23 -2.50
N GLY A 98 -13.20 31.23 -1.63
CA GLY A 98 -14.22 32.29 -1.63
C GLY A 98 -14.11 33.30 -2.78
N ARG A 99 -13.10 33.19 -3.65
CA ARG A 99 -12.83 34.11 -4.77
C ARG A 99 -13.24 33.49 -6.12
N GLY A 100 -13.75 32.27 -6.11
CA GLY A 100 -14.18 31.55 -7.30
C GLY A 100 -13.07 30.75 -7.98
N HIS A 101 -11.89 30.62 -7.36
CA HIS A 101 -10.89 29.67 -7.83
C HIS A 101 -11.32 28.24 -7.48
N GLU A 102 -11.08 27.32 -8.41
CA GLU A 102 -11.42 25.90 -8.28
C GLU A 102 -10.21 25.05 -8.67
N VAL A 103 -9.89 24.06 -7.83
CA VAL A 103 -8.89 23.03 -8.11
C VAL A 103 -9.60 21.69 -8.16
N ARG A 104 -9.29 20.90 -9.18
CA ARG A 104 -9.81 19.54 -9.33
C ARG A 104 -8.67 18.54 -9.37
N TYR A 105 -8.82 17.45 -8.64
CA TYR A 105 -7.92 16.31 -8.69
C TYR A 105 -8.73 15.02 -8.81
N GLY A 106 -8.51 14.27 -9.89
CA GLY A 106 -9.23 13.03 -10.16
C GLY A 106 -8.28 11.83 -10.17
N PHE A 107 -8.70 10.71 -9.59
CA PHE A 107 -7.95 9.45 -9.68
C PHE A 107 -8.88 8.24 -9.69
N VAL A 108 -8.39 7.13 -10.24
CA VAL A 108 -9.09 5.85 -10.27
C VAL A 108 -8.34 4.87 -9.38
N LEU A 109 -8.98 4.43 -8.30
CA LEU A 109 -8.45 3.41 -7.41
C LEU A 109 -8.72 2.03 -8.00
N LYS A 110 -7.66 1.32 -8.40
CA LYS A 110 -7.75 0.02 -9.09
C LYS A 110 -7.72 -1.18 -8.16
N GLN A 111 -7.00 -1.07 -7.04
CA GLN A 111 -6.77 -2.17 -6.10
C GLN A 111 -6.85 -1.66 -4.67
N TRP A 112 -7.24 -2.53 -3.73
CA TRP A 112 -7.28 -2.24 -2.30
C TRP A 112 -6.56 -3.34 -1.52
N PHE A 113 -5.77 -2.92 -0.54
CA PHE A 113 -4.86 -3.81 0.19
C PHE A 113 -5.22 -3.85 1.68
N VAL A 114 -5.23 -5.06 2.26
CA VAL A 114 -5.51 -5.30 3.69
C VAL A 114 -4.33 -6.01 4.33
N ASN A 115 -3.72 -5.37 5.35
CA ASN A 115 -2.56 -5.90 6.07
C ASN A 115 -3.00 -6.80 7.25
N ARG A 116 -2.33 -7.95 7.45
CA ARG A 116 -2.57 -8.86 8.59
C ARG A 116 -1.89 -8.41 9.89
N GLY A 117 -1.22 -7.25 9.90
CA GLY A 117 -0.59 -6.71 11.09
C GLY A 117 0.58 -7.58 11.56
N ASN A 118 0.63 -7.94 12.85
CA ASN A 118 1.80 -8.60 13.46
C ASN A 118 1.80 -10.13 13.30
N LYS A 119 0.80 -10.70 12.63
CA LYS A 119 0.66 -12.14 12.46
C LYS A 119 1.51 -12.65 11.29
N ARG A 120 2.61 -13.32 11.62
CA ARG A 120 3.37 -14.14 10.68
C ARG A 120 2.78 -15.54 10.56
N ASP A 121 2.86 -16.09 9.35
CA ASP A 121 2.43 -17.46 9.08
C ASP A 121 3.06 -18.00 7.78
N THR A 122 2.89 -19.30 7.54
CA THR A 122 3.30 -19.96 6.30
C THR A 122 2.58 -19.38 5.09
N LEU A 123 3.17 -19.52 3.89
CA LEU A 123 2.55 -19.02 2.65
C LEU A 123 1.13 -19.57 2.47
N SER A 124 0.95 -20.88 2.70
CA SER A 124 -0.36 -21.54 2.58
C SER A 124 -1.38 -20.95 3.55
N ASN A 125 -1.00 -20.71 4.81
CA ASN A 125 -1.90 -20.16 5.81
C ASN A 125 -2.23 -18.69 5.53
N GLN A 126 -1.26 -17.89 5.06
CA GLN A 126 -1.53 -16.52 4.63
C GLN A 126 -2.47 -16.47 3.42
N SER A 127 -2.28 -17.37 2.45
CA SER A 127 -3.19 -17.51 1.32
C SER A 127 -4.61 -17.86 1.77
N THR A 128 -4.77 -18.83 2.67
CA THR A 128 -6.07 -19.20 3.26
C THR A 128 -6.70 -18.04 4.03
N TRP A 129 -5.91 -17.27 4.78
CA TRP A 129 -6.38 -16.10 5.50
C TRP A 129 -6.92 -15.03 4.54
N CYS A 130 -6.17 -14.70 3.48
CA CYS A 130 -6.65 -13.77 2.44
C CYS A 130 -7.91 -14.28 1.76
N GLY A 131 -7.96 -15.56 1.40
CA GLY A 131 -9.13 -16.19 0.77
C GLY A 131 -10.38 -16.11 1.66
N SER A 132 -10.23 -16.33 2.97
CA SER A 132 -11.34 -16.25 3.93
C SER A 132 -11.91 -14.83 4.06
N LEU A 133 -11.10 -13.80 3.83
CA LEU A 133 -11.56 -12.40 3.76
C LEU A 133 -12.35 -12.08 2.48
N GLY A 134 -12.36 -12.99 1.50
CA GLY A 134 -12.85 -12.74 0.14
C GLY A 134 -11.83 -12.05 -0.77
N TYR A 135 -10.56 -12.07 -0.38
CA TYR A 135 -9.43 -11.43 -1.05
C TYR A 135 -8.45 -12.51 -1.55
N ARG A 136 -7.33 -12.10 -2.12
CA ARG A 136 -6.24 -13.02 -2.48
C ARG A 136 -4.90 -12.51 -1.97
N LEU A 137 -3.94 -13.43 -1.83
CA LEU A 137 -2.55 -13.05 -1.64
C LEU A 137 -2.06 -12.38 -2.94
N PRO A 138 -1.34 -11.24 -2.86
CA PRO A 138 -0.86 -10.53 -4.04
C PRO A 138 0.13 -11.37 -4.83
N GLN A 139 0.25 -11.10 -6.12
CA GLN A 139 1.40 -11.50 -6.91
C GLN A 139 2.51 -10.45 -6.76
N ILE A 140 3.74 -10.78 -7.13
CA ILE A 140 4.88 -9.84 -7.12
C ILE A 140 4.52 -8.55 -7.87
N LYS A 141 3.91 -8.64 -9.06
CA LYS A 141 3.46 -7.50 -9.87
C LYS A 141 2.37 -6.64 -9.22
N ASP A 142 1.65 -7.13 -8.21
CA ASP A 142 0.71 -6.28 -7.45
C ASP A 142 1.46 -5.39 -6.45
N LEU A 143 2.70 -5.72 -6.10
CA LEU A 143 3.47 -5.05 -5.04
C LEU A 143 4.64 -4.23 -5.57
N THR A 144 5.36 -4.70 -6.58
CA THR A 144 6.61 -4.08 -7.01
C THR A 144 6.83 -4.20 -8.52
N ASN A 145 7.58 -3.25 -9.07
CA ASN A 145 8.13 -3.27 -10.42
C ASN A 145 9.64 -3.55 -10.46
N ALA A 146 10.21 -4.08 -9.38
CA ALA A 146 11.60 -4.53 -9.35
C ALA A 146 11.91 -5.44 -10.54
N MET A 147 13.08 -5.23 -11.17
CA MET A 147 13.49 -5.99 -12.34
C MET A 147 13.87 -7.41 -11.94
N CYS A 148 13.17 -8.40 -12.50
CA CYS A 148 13.63 -9.77 -12.38
C CYS A 148 14.98 -9.95 -13.12
N GLY A 149 15.81 -10.87 -12.67
CA GLY A 149 17.11 -11.18 -13.25
C GLY A 149 18.24 -10.23 -12.82
N ALA A 150 17.92 -9.12 -12.15
CA ALA A 150 18.91 -8.24 -11.54
C ALA A 150 19.74 -8.96 -10.45
N LEU A 151 19.11 -9.88 -9.71
CA LEU A 151 19.76 -10.74 -8.73
C LEU A 151 19.35 -12.22 -8.88
N PRO A 152 20.19 -13.18 -8.46
CA PRO A 152 19.85 -14.61 -8.47
C PRO A 152 18.57 -14.97 -7.68
N ALA A 153 18.23 -14.16 -6.67
CA ALA A 153 17.06 -14.35 -5.82
C ALA A 153 15.72 -14.08 -6.55
N PHE A 154 15.74 -13.42 -7.71
CA PHE A 154 14.52 -13.17 -8.50
C PHE A 154 14.74 -13.50 -9.99
N PRO A 155 14.82 -14.77 -10.38
CA PRO A 155 15.45 -15.20 -11.65
C PRO A 155 14.56 -15.18 -12.91
N CYS A 156 13.49 -14.37 -12.98
CA CYS A 156 12.57 -14.30 -14.15
C CYS A 156 12.00 -15.66 -14.60
N ARG A 157 11.61 -16.55 -13.69
CA ARG A 157 11.18 -17.92 -14.05
C ARG A 157 9.68 -18.02 -14.18
N ASN A 158 9.21 -18.81 -15.15
CA ASN A 158 7.79 -19.16 -15.31
C ASN A 158 6.84 -17.95 -15.43
N GLY A 159 7.30 -16.84 -16.01
CA GLY A 159 6.51 -15.61 -16.12
C GLY A 159 6.34 -14.85 -14.81
N ILE A 160 7.08 -15.22 -13.76
CA ILE A 160 7.14 -14.49 -12.50
C ILE A 160 8.07 -13.29 -12.70
N ASP A 161 7.47 -12.10 -12.72
CA ASP A 161 8.12 -10.81 -12.96
C ASP A 161 7.43 -9.71 -12.12
N GLY A 162 8.10 -8.55 -12.04
CA GLY A 162 7.55 -7.33 -11.49
C GLY A 162 6.47 -6.72 -12.37
N SER A 163 5.84 -5.67 -11.86
CA SER A 163 4.92 -4.84 -12.62
C SER A 163 5.65 -4.00 -13.69
N LEU A 164 4.87 -3.41 -14.59
CA LEU A 164 5.35 -2.46 -15.58
C LEU A 164 4.97 -1.01 -15.21
N PRO A 165 5.77 -0.01 -15.59
CA PRO A 165 7.10 -0.15 -16.19
C PRO A 165 8.11 -0.74 -15.20
N SER A 166 8.97 -1.64 -15.69
CA SER A 166 10.00 -2.30 -14.87
C SER A 166 11.05 -1.28 -14.41
N SER A 167 11.63 -1.49 -13.23
CA SER A 167 12.80 -0.76 -12.77
C SER A 167 14.07 -1.22 -13.51
N PHE A 168 15.22 -0.65 -13.15
CA PHE A 168 16.52 -1.04 -13.73
C PHE A 168 17.32 -2.02 -12.86
N ASP A 169 16.90 -2.27 -11.62
CA ASP A 169 17.61 -3.08 -10.64
C ASP A 169 16.63 -3.90 -9.77
N ASP A 170 17.14 -4.50 -8.70
CA ASP A 170 16.36 -5.33 -7.78
C ASP A 170 15.44 -4.54 -6.84
N HIS A 171 15.42 -3.20 -6.92
CA HIS A 171 14.56 -2.33 -6.13
C HIS A 171 13.43 -1.75 -7.00
N TYR A 172 12.34 -1.30 -6.38
CA TYR A 172 11.29 -0.60 -7.13
C TYR A 172 11.78 0.75 -7.66
N MET A 173 11.16 1.19 -8.75
CA MET A 173 11.15 2.61 -9.13
C MET A 173 9.74 3.18 -8.97
N ARG A 174 9.66 4.42 -8.50
CA ARG A 174 8.38 5.08 -8.21
C ARG A 174 7.64 5.41 -9.51
N HIS A 175 6.68 4.57 -9.88
CA HIS A 175 5.83 4.74 -11.04
C HIS A 175 4.37 4.46 -10.71
N MET A 176 3.46 5.27 -11.24
CA MET A 176 2.01 5.01 -11.13
C MET A 176 1.63 3.78 -11.94
N GLY A 177 0.79 2.90 -11.36
CA GLY A 177 0.40 1.63 -11.97
C GLY A 177 1.42 0.50 -11.85
N ALA A 178 2.53 0.71 -11.13
CA ALA A 178 3.67 -0.20 -11.10
C ALA A 178 3.72 -1.10 -9.85
N GLY A 179 2.58 -1.29 -9.18
CA GLY A 179 2.47 -2.08 -7.95
C GLY A 179 2.47 -1.23 -6.69
N PHE A 180 1.90 -1.78 -5.61
CA PHE A 180 1.56 -1.01 -4.41
C PHE A 180 2.77 -0.34 -3.74
N PHE A 181 3.87 -1.06 -3.51
CA PHE A 181 5.05 -0.48 -2.89
C PHE A 181 5.79 0.48 -3.84
N SER A 182 5.74 0.24 -5.15
CA SER A 182 6.28 1.17 -6.15
C SER A 182 5.49 2.48 -6.22
N GLU A 183 4.16 2.43 -6.09
CA GLU A 183 3.31 3.61 -6.13
C GLU A 183 3.40 4.42 -4.84
N TRP A 184 3.32 3.77 -3.69
CA TRP A 184 3.21 4.42 -2.38
C TRP A 184 4.56 4.60 -1.67
N GLY A 185 5.59 3.87 -2.09
CA GLY A 185 6.91 3.89 -1.47
C GLY A 185 6.97 3.05 -0.19
N SER A 186 7.89 3.43 0.71
CA SER A 186 8.19 2.68 1.93
C SER A 186 7.01 2.61 2.90
N MET A 187 6.25 1.51 2.88
CA MET A 187 5.01 1.39 3.66
C MET A 187 5.23 1.44 5.18
N SER A 188 6.40 1.01 5.65
CA SER A 188 6.80 1.07 7.07
C SER A 188 6.93 2.49 7.62
N ARG A 189 6.89 3.53 6.78
CA ARG A 189 6.94 4.95 7.19
C ARG A 189 5.57 5.58 7.43
N TYR A 190 4.50 4.86 7.09
CA TYR A 190 3.13 5.28 7.38
C TYR A 190 2.69 4.74 8.73
N ALA A 191 2.50 5.64 9.70
CA ALA A 191 2.25 5.30 11.10
C ALA A 191 1.04 4.39 11.34
N ASP A 192 -0.03 4.56 10.58
CA ASP A 192 -1.33 3.97 10.91
C ASP A 192 -1.65 2.69 10.10
N LEU A 193 -0.70 2.20 9.30
CA LEU A 193 -0.93 1.06 8.39
C LEU A 193 -0.40 -0.28 8.93
N GLY A 194 0.41 -0.26 10.00
CA GLY A 194 0.93 -1.47 10.64
C GLY A 194 1.88 -2.28 9.77
N PHE A 195 2.53 -1.67 8.78
CA PHE A 195 3.57 -2.34 8.00
C PHE A 195 4.86 -2.45 8.80
N ILE A 196 5.52 -3.58 8.66
CA ILE A 196 6.85 -3.83 9.20
C ILE A 196 7.83 -3.84 8.03
N ASP A 197 9.03 -3.29 8.21
CA ASP A 197 10.07 -3.38 7.19
C ASP A 197 10.72 -4.78 7.18
N ASP A 198 10.04 -5.75 6.53
CA ASP A 198 10.51 -7.12 6.35
C ASP A 198 9.79 -7.81 5.16
N ALA A 199 9.73 -9.14 5.11
CA ALA A 199 9.20 -9.90 4.00
C ALA A 199 7.67 -10.11 4.06
N TYR A 200 6.99 -9.77 2.96
CA TYR A 200 5.56 -10.03 2.75
C TYR A 200 5.37 -11.09 1.67
N TRP A 201 4.70 -12.18 2.02
CA TRP A 201 4.46 -13.27 1.09
C TRP A 201 3.65 -12.82 -0.14
N THR A 202 3.99 -13.41 -1.28
CA THR A 202 3.21 -13.37 -2.52
C THR A 202 2.66 -14.76 -2.83
N SER A 203 1.73 -14.84 -3.78
CA SER A 203 1.19 -16.10 -4.28
C SER A 203 2.13 -16.79 -5.28
N ASP A 204 3.19 -16.12 -5.73
CA ASP A 204 4.15 -16.69 -6.67
C ASP A 204 5.08 -17.70 -5.97
N THR A 205 5.36 -18.82 -6.64
CA THR A 205 6.15 -19.93 -6.08
C THR A 205 7.07 -20.59 -7.11
N VAL A 206 8.15 -21.21 -6.64
CA VAL A 206 9.05 -22.05 -7.45
C VAL A 206 9.49 -23.28 -6.65
N GLY A 207 8.97 -24.45 -7.03
CA GLY A 207 9.17 -25.69 -6.27
C GLY A 207 8.59 -25.56 -4.85
N ALA A 208 9.40 -25.82 -3.83
CA ALA A 208 9.02 -25.68 -2.42
C ALA A 208 9.16 -24.23 -1.89
N ASN A 209 9.62 -23.30 -2.71
CA ASN A 209 9.86 -21.91 -2.30
C ASN A 209 8.70 -21.00 -2.67
N GLY A 210 8.35 -20.09 -1.77
CA GLY A 210 7.49 -18.95 -2.04
C GLY A 210 8.29 -17.67 -2.24
N PHE A 211 7.79 -16.74 -3.03
CA PHE A 211 8.37 -15.41 -3.17
C PHE A 211 7.77 -14.42 -2.18
N TYR A 212 8.59 -13.48 -1.73
CA TYR A 212 8.18 -12.36 -0.89
C TYR A 212 8.75 -11.04 -1.39
N VAL A 213 8.12 -9.94 -0.99
CA VAL A 213 8.53 -8.57 -1.33
C VAL A 213 8.75 -7.75 -0.06
N GLY A 214 9.85 -7.00 0.00
CA GLY A 214 10.12 -6.05 1.07
C GLY A 214 9.39 -4.71 0.86
N PRO A 215 8.65 -4.16 1.85
CA PRO A 215 7.80 -2.99 1.65
C PRO A 215 8.56 -1.66 1.70
N ALA A 216 9.81 -1.61 2.17
CA ALA A 216 10.61 -0.38 2.10
C ALA A 216 11.12 -0.08 0.69
N PHE A 217 11.57 -1.12 -0.02
CA PHE A 217 12.35 -0.97 -1.24
C PHE A 217 11.84 -1.80 -2.44
N GLY A 218 10.85 -2.66 -2.22
CA GLY A 218 10.27 -3.49 -3.30
C GLY A 218 11.14 -4.64 -3.76
N HIS A 219 12.23 -4.96 -3.06
CA HIS A 219 13.09 -6.06 -3.43
C HIS A 219 12.35 -7.40 -3.33
N VAL A 220 12.67 -8.31 -4.25
CA VAL A 220 12.06 -9.64 -4.36
C VAL A 220 13.09 -10.69 -4.00
N SER A 221 12.68 -11.63 -3.16
CA SER A 221 13.47 -12.83 -2.85
C SER A 221 12.52 -14.00 -2.59
N TYR A 222 13.06 -15.19 -2.38
CA TYR A 222 12.26 -16.38 -2.06
C TYR A 222 12.86 -17.17 -0.91
N PHE A 223 12.01 -17.94 -0.25
CA PHE A 223 12.42 -18.89 0.78
C PHE A 223 11.44 -20.06 0.86
N LEU A 224 11.75 -21.07 1.67
CA LEU A 224 10.85 -22.22 1.86
C LEU A 224 9.45 -21.74 2.29
N ALA A 225 8.42 -22.20 1.58
CA ALA A 225 7.03 -21.79 1.82
C ALA A 225 6.49 -22.18 3.22
N SER A 226 7.21 -23.06 3.93
CA SER A 226 6.95 -23.46 5.31
C SER A 226 7.43 -22.44 6.36
N TYR A 227 8.20 -21.42 5.98
CA TYR A 227 8.61 -20.35 6.89
C TYR A 227 7.51 -19.32 7.10
N SER A 228 7.57 -18.65 8.25
CA SER A 228 6.55 -17.69 8.66
C SER A 228 6.96 -16.25 8.34
N TYR A 229 6.20 -15.60 7.46
CA TYR A 229 6.35 -14.19 7.08
C TYR A 229 5.01 -13.45 7.10
N TRP A 230 5.06 -12.14 6.88
CA TRP A 230 3.89 -11.26 6.90
C TRP A 230 3.05 -11.41 5.64
N ALA A 231 1.82 -10.89 5.70
CA ALA A 231 0.94 -10.86 4.54
C ALA A 231 0.17 -9.56 4.46
N VAL A 232 0.01 -9.14 3.22
CA VAL A 232 -1.01 -8.19 2.79
C VAL A 232 -1.89 -8.95 1.80
N CYS A 233 -3.18 -8.69 1.78
CA CYS A 233 -4.12 -9.24 0.82
C CYS A 233 -4.56 -8.14 -0.13
N THR A 234 -4.88 -8.50 -1.37
CA THR A 234 -5.43 -7.58 -2.35
C THR A 234 -6.78 -8.09 -2.85
N THR A 235 -7.63 -7.17 -3.33
CA THR A 235 -8.88 -7.53 -3.99
C THR A 235 -8.63 -8.50 -5.15
N PRO A 236 -9.55 -9.45 -5.42
CA PRO A 236 -9.40 -10.44 -6.49
C PRO A 236 -8.99 -9.84 -7.84
#